data_AF-A0AAD6VB61-F1
#
_entry.id   AF-A0AAD6VB61-F1
#
_cell.length_a   1.000
_cell.length_b   1.000
_cell.length_c   1.000
_cell.angle_alpha   90.00
_cell.angle_beta   90.00
_cell.angle_gamma   90.00
#
_symmetry.space_group_name_H-M   'P 1'
#
loop_
_entity.id
_entity.type
_entity.pdbx_description
1 polymer ?
#
loop_
_entity_poly.entity_id
_entity_poly.type
_entity_poly.pdbx_seq_one_letter_code
_entity_poly.pdbx_strand_id
1 'polypeptide(L)'
;MKDPVGLLSFPNELLIIIFENPKFPVDYLCVLSALCRRLHFLALPIYFRRCGIPDPSKSVIIPLSKDGADMLAALSMALFLSSLQDITCMFPHPSCTSIFPLLPHLDRFRRFISRFPSVKRVTLQLDARNSLCNVVGDDAALRAWSATLGGLLNTLVERRCTELTVRYGGYLTRSYTLSAGDPRHPKRVRRALKAMKRLFRPRPTMSGKGWEFLRAPDQGRERALISASTRSSKLTTLHIQSAILVMPPCLNWTLSALRNCSITTLSLSQISLDKGLWGPTLSLIAMATPNLPTLSLSELDAISDEEILRFCARLPRLVSLKIGRNEEAQGTPTQCTKGRVPEFRNLACLVAPADFILYFLRAPQCFPKLQSLCIAFHGKTHIRSVGTQLGAVCKALAASKVAPSIGLSLALFSDTIPFDIDAAPSLSRDVTYYFSHVASLDLEVFPYNSAEIVRWIRLFSSVQHVSLNVRSKPADVEADAGRFLKAFSAEKSLLRSIAINGKRHNLYDLPTQEA
;
A
#
# COMPACT_ATOMS: atom_id res chain seq x y z
N MET A 1 -29.44 -47.30 35.60
CA MET A 1 -29.26 -46.71 34.24
C MET A 1 -27.80 -46.33 34.12
N LYS A 2 -27.08 -46.77 33.09
CA LYS A 2 -25.69 -46.32 32.86
C LYS A 2 -25.76 -44.87 32.39
N ASP A 3 -25.05 -43.98 33.06
CA ASP A 3 -24.97 -42.58 32.63
C ASP A 3 -24.49 -42.54 31.17
N PRO A 4 -25.14 -41.75 30.30
CA PRO A 4 -24.72 -41.64 28.92
C PRO A 4 -23.27 -41.15 28.88
N VAL A 5 -22.45 -41.88 28.11
CA VAL A 5 -21.05 -41.56 27.87
C VAL A 5 -21.00 -40.20 27.15
N GLY A 6 -20.71 -39.14 27.89
CA GLY A 6 -20.70 -37.77 27.37
C GLY A 6 -19.50 -37.49 26.46
N LEU A 7 -19.59 -36.49 25.58
CA LEU A 7 -18.52 -36.15 24.62
C LEU A 7 -17.13 -35.95 25.30
N LEU A 8 -17.11 -35.46 26.53
CA LEU A 8 -15.87 -35.21 27.27
C LEU A 8 -15.19 -36.49 27.82
N SER A 9 -15.81 -37.66 27.72
CA SER A 9 -15.16 -38.92 28.12
C SER A 9 -14.26 -39.49 27.03
N PHE A 10 -14.39 -39.03 25.77
CA PHE A 10 -13.53 -39.48 24.69
C PHE A 10 -12.09 -38.96 24.89
N PRO A 11 -11.04 -39.73 24.54
CA PRO A 11 -9.66 -39.26 24.43
C PRO A 11 -9.49 -38.11 23.43
N ASN A 12 -8.41 -37.32 23.56
CA ASN A 12 -8.17 -36.15 22.70
C ASN A 12 -8.03 -36.53 21.22
N GLU A 13 -7.41 -37.67 20.94
CA GLU A 13 -7.14 -38.18 19.60
C GLU A 13 -8.45 -38.43 18.85
N LEU A 14 -9.42 -39.05 19.52
CA LEU A 14 -10.75 -39.28 18.95
C LEU A 14 -11.51 -37.98 18.74
N LEU A 15 -11.43 -37.04 19.69
CA LEU A 15 -12.05 -35.72 19.53
C LEU A 15 -11.45 -34.94 18.36
N ILE A 16 -10.13 -34.98 18.18
CA ILE A 16 -9.46 -34.36 17.03
C ILE A 16 -9.94 -34.99 15.73
N ILE A 17 -9.99 -36.32 15.62
CA ILE A 17 -10.50 -37.01 14.41
C ILE A 17 -11.95 -36.60 14.09
N ILE A 18 -12.81 -36.50 15.12
CA ILE A 18 -14.20 -36.05 14.96
C ILE A 18 -14.24 -34.60 14.46
N PHE A 19 -13.48 -33.71 15.09
CA PHE A 19 -13.45 -32.28 14.76
C PHE A 19 -12.76 -32.01 13.42
N GLU A 20 -11.80 -32.82 13.00
CA GLU A 20 -11.10 -32.72 11.71
C GLU A 20 -11.91 -33.30 10.54
N ASN A 21 -12.93 -34.13 10.80
CA ASN A 21 -13.83 -34.65 9.77
C ASN A 21 -14.53 -33.52 9.00
N PRO A 22 -14.34 -33.35 7.68
CA PRO A 22 -14.90 -32.25 6.90
C PRO A 22 -16.43 -32.10 6.98
N LYS A 23 -17.15 -33.18 7.34
CA LYS A 23 -18.60 -33.16 7.57
C LYS A 23 -19.00 -32.49 8.88
N PHE A 24 -18.08 -32.33 9.82
CA PHE A 24 -18.32 -31.61 11.08
C PHE A 24 -18.45 -30.11 10.79
N PRO A 25 -19.57 -29.45 11.14
CA PRO A 25 -19.77 -28.03 10.83
C PRO A 25 -18.73 -27.11 11.49
N VAL A 26 -18.19 -26.16 10.72
CA VAL A 26 -17.13 -25.25 11.20
C VAL A 26 -17.63 -24.35 12.33
N ASP A 27 -18.86 -23.85 12.25
CA ASP A 27 -19.43 -22.93 13.25
C ASP A 27 -19.51 -23.56 14.65
N TYR A 28 -19.77 -24.88 14.70
CA TYR A 28 -19.83 -25.62 15.94
C TYR A 28 -18.47 -25.73 16.62
N LEU A 29 -17.35 -25.73 15.88
CA LEU A 29 -16.02 -25.76 16.49
C LEU A 29 -15.76 -24.51 17.35
N CYS A 30 -16.22 -23.35 16.88
CA CYS A 30 -16.10 -22.10 17.63
C CYS A 30 -16.97 -22.15 18.91
N VAL A 31 -18.23 -22.59 18.79
CA VAL A 31 -19.13 -22.75 19.95
C VAL A 31 -18.57 -23.74 20.97
N LEU A 32 -18.11 -24.92 20.52
CA LEU A 32 -17.50 -25.93 21.38
C LEU A 32 -16.27 -25.40 22.12
N SER A 33 -15.46 -24.58 21.46
CA SER A 33 -14.27 -23.98 22.08
C SER A 33 -14.60 -23.10 23.29
N ALA A 34 -15.80 -22.50 23.30
CA ALA A 34 -16.25 -21.64 24.40
C ALA A 34 -16.81 -22.42 25.61
N LEU A 35 -17.08 -23.73 25.47
CA LEU A 35 -17.74 -24.52 26.52
C LEU A 35 -16.81 -24.91 27.67
N CYS A 36 -15.57 -25.32 27.38
CA CYS A 36 -14.59 -25.67 28.41
C CYS A 36 -13.15 -25.54 27.93
N ARG A 37 -12.20 -25.43 28.88
CA ARG A 37 -10.76 -25.27 28.58
C ARG A 37 -10.19 -26.40 27.71
N ARG A 38 -10.64 -27.64 27.90
CA ARG A 38 -10.16 -28.77 27.08
C ARG A 38 -10.58 -28.63 25.62
N LEU A 39 -11.87 -28.37 25.38
CA LEU A 39 -12.39 -28.16 24.03
C LEU A 39 -11.81 -26.89 23.39
N HIS A 40 -11.52 -25.85 24.18
CA HIS A 40 -10.83 -24.65 23.72
C HIS A 40 -9.53 -24.95 22.97
N PHE A 41 -8.65 -25.76 23.57
CA PHE A 41 -7.35 -26.10 22.98
C PHE A 41 -7.42 -27.14 21.86
N LEU A 42 -8.54 -27.87 21.72
CA LEU A 42 -8.73 -28.86 20.65
C LEU A 42 -9.47 -28.26 19.44
N ALA A 43 -10.63 -27.65 19.66
CA ALA A 43 -11.53 -27.20 18.61
C ALA A 43 -11.05 -25.92 17.92
N LEU A 44 -10.49 -24.97 18.67
CA LEU A 44 -10.15 -23.64 18.13
C LEU A 44 -8.98 -23.67 17.12
N PRO A 45 -7.89 -24.45 17.33
CA PRO A 45 -6.87 -24.63 16.29
C PRO A 45 -7.41 -25.27 15.01
N ILE A 46 -8.32 -26.23 15.13
CA ILE A 46 -8.96 -26.88 13.98
C ILE A 46 -9.87 -25.88 13.25
N TYR A 47 -10.64 -25.08 14.00
CA TYR A 47 -11.44 -23.98 13.46
C TYR A 47 -10.57 -23.02 12.63
N PHE A 48 -9.47 -22.51 13.18
CA PHE A 48 -8.59 -21.59 12.46
C PHE A 48 -7.97 -22.23 11.21
N ARG A 49 -7.51 -23.49 11.29
CA ARG A 49 -6.97 -24.21 10.13
C ARG A 49 -8.02 -24.32 9.01
N ARG A 50 -9.28 -24.63 9.34
CA ARG A 50 -10.38 -24.72 8.38
C ARG A 50 -10.78 -23.37 7.79
N CYS A 51 -10.58 -22.29 8.53
CA CYS A 51 -10.73 -20.93 8.02
C CYS A 51 -9.49 -20.43 7.27
N GLY A 52 -8.50 -21.29 6.96
CA GLY A 52 -7.31 -20.92 6.21
C GLY A 52 -6.25 -20.15 7.03
N ILE A 53 -6.31 -20.22 8.35
CA ILE A 53 -5.39 -19.54 9.28
C ILE A 53 -4.68 -20.61 10.13
N PRO A 54 -3.73 -21.37 9.57
CA PRO A 54 -3.07 -22.46 10.30
C PRO A 54 -2.24 -21.96 11.49
N ASP A 55 -1.69 -20.74 11.41
CA ASP A 55 -0.89 -20.11 12.46
C ASP A 55 -1.34 -18.65 12.67
N PRO A 56 -2.35 -18.41 13.52
CA PRO A 56 -2.86 -17.07 13.79
C PRO A 56 -1.84 -16.13 14.43
N SER A 57 -0.72 -16.65 14.99
CA SER A 57 0.33 -15.80 15.57
C SER A 57 1.19 -15.10 14.51
N LYS A 58 1.29 -15.68 13.30
CA LYS A 58 2.09 -15.15 12.19
C LYS A 58 1.29 -14.18 11.34
N SER A 59 0.17 -14.62 10.78
CA SER A 59 -0.61 -13.77 9.87
C SER A 59 -2.08 -14.15 9.92
N VAL A 60 -2.93 -13.13 10.02
CA VAL A 60 -4.37 -13.31 10.06
C VAL A 60 -5.09 -12.25 9.23
N ILE A 61 -6.07 -12.69 8.44
CA ILE A 61 -6.99 -11.83 7.71
C ILE A 61 -8.37 -11.97 8.37
N ILE A 62 -8.93 -10.87 8.82
CA ILE A 62 -10.14 -10.79 9.63
C ILE A 62 -11.20 -10.02 8.84
N PRO A 63 -12.04 -10.72 8.05
CA PRO A 63 -13.25 -10.11 7.51
C PRO A 63 -14.27 -9.95 8.64
N LEU A 64 -14.66 -8.71 8.92
CA LEU A 64 -15.69 -8.41 9.91
C LEU A 64 -17.08 -8.56 9.29
N SER A 65 -17.94 -9.35 9.94
CA SER A 65 -19.32 -9.54 9.53
C SER A 65 -20.24 -8.54 10.23
N LYS A 66 -21.41 -8.27 9.65
CA LYS A 66 -22.41 -7.39 10.27
C LYS A 66 -22.97 -7.95 11.58
N ASP A 67 -23.02 -9.28 11.70
CA ASP A 67 -23.67 -9.96 12.83
C ASP A 67 -22.75 -10.13 14.04
N GLY A 68 -21.45 -9.81 13.92
CA GLY A 68 -20.47 -9.86 15.00
C GLY A 68 -20.02 -11.27 15.41
N ALA A 69 -20.71 -12.32 14.98
CA ALA A 69 -20.26 -13.71 15.06
C ALA A 69 -19.22 -14.01 13.96
N ASP A 70 -18.06 -13.35 14.04
CA ASP A 70 -16.99 -13.46 13.03
C ASP A 70 -15.68 -13.99 13.64
N MET A 71 -14.67 -14.13 12.77
CA MET A 71 -13.32 -14.55 13.10
C MET A 71 -12.69 -13.76 14.26
N LEU A 72 -13.04 -12.48 14.43
CA LEU A 72 -12.52 -11.65 15.51
C LEU A 72 -12.98 -12.14 16.89
N ALA A 73 -14.17 -12.74 16.99
CA ALA A 73 -14.66 -13.32 18.24
C ALA A 73 -13.84 -14.56 18.63
N ALA A 74 -13.63 -15.46 17.67
CA ALA A 74 -12.80 -16.66 17.85
C ALA A 74 -11.36 -16.30 18.26
N LEU A 75 -10.73 -15.35 17.55
CA LEU A 75 -9.40 -14.83 17.90
C LEU A 75 -9.38 -14.16 19.27
N SER A 76 -10.46 -13.47 19.63
CA SER A 76 -10.59 -12.88 20.96
C SER A 76 -10.69 -13.96 22.04
N MET A 77 -11.30 -15.11 21.79
CA MET A 77 -11.35 -16.17 22.80
C MET A 77 -10.03 -16.93 22.94
N ALA A 78 -9.17 -16.91 21.91
CA ALA A 78 -7.94 -17.69 21.84
C ALA A 78 -6.92 -17.37 22.96
N LEU A 79 -6.95 -18.17 24.04
CA LEU A 79 -6.06 -18.04 25.19
C LEU A 79 -4.57 -18.32 24.88
N PHE A 80 -4.26 -18.96 23.76
CA PHE A 80 -2.89 -19.29 23.36
C PHE A 80 -2.20 -18.18 22.55
N LEU A 81 -2.89 -17.10 22.21
CA LEU A 81 -2.29 -15.99 21.45
C LEU A 81 -1.72 -14.93 22.40
N SER A 82 -0.39 -14.88 22.47
CA SER A 82 0.36 -13.87 23.23
C SER A 82 0.85 -12.70 22.38
N SER A 83 1.01 -12.91 21.07
CA SER A 83 1.48 -11.90 20.12
C SER A 83 0.94 -12.16 18.72
N LEU A 84 0.81 -11.09 17.93
CA LEU A 84 0.41 -11.16 16.53
C LEU A 84 1.47 -10.44 15.69
N GLN A 85 2.03 -11.11 14.69
CA GLN A 85 2.96 -10.46 13.77
C GLN A 85 2.17 -9.64 12.75
N ASP A 86 1.29 -10.27 11.98
CA ASP A 86 0.56 -9.61 10.89
C ASP A 86 -0.94 -9.72 11.05
N ILE A 87 -1.62 -8.59 11.00
CA ILE A 87 -3.09 -8.53 11.09
C ILE A 87 -3.61 -7.69 9.93
N THR A 88 -4.51 -8.25 9.14
CA THR A 88 -5.31 -7.50 8.17
C THR A 88 -6.76 -7.53 8.62
N CYS A 89 -7.34 -6.38 8.95
CA CYS A 89 -8.73 -6.25 9.35
C CYS A 89 -9.53 -5.60 8.22
N MET A 90 -10.52 -6.31 7.70
CA MET A 90 -11.41 -5.83 6.64
C MET A 90 -12.76 -5.46 7.24
N PHE A 91 -13.05 -4.16 7.24
CA PHE A 91 -14.30 -3.63 7.75
C PHE A 91 -15.41 -3.80 6.69
N PRO A 92 -16.66 -4.05 7.10
CA PRO A 92 -17.77 -4.11 6.16
C PRO A 92 -17.93 -2.76 5.47
N HIS A 93 -18.41 -2.76 4.23
CA HIS A 93 -18.74 -1.51 3.53
C HIS A 93 -19.76 -0.71 4.35
N PRO A 94 -19.50 0.57 4.69
CA PRO A 94 -20.51 1.41 5.34
C PRO A 94 -21.71 1.55 4.42
N SER A 95 -22.92 1.71 4.96
CA SER A 95 -24.02 2.15 4.11
C SER A 95 -23.69 3.55 3.59
N CYS A 96 -24.02 3.87 2.33
CA CYS A 96 -23.81 5.21 1.78
C CYS A 96 -24.59 6.32 2.50
N THR A 97 -25.39 5.97 3.52
CA THR A 97 -26.20 6.88 4.33
C THR A 97 -25.57 7.24 5.66
N SER A 98 -24.73 6.37 6.25
CA SER A 98 -24.22 6.60 7.60
C SER A 98 -22.96 5.80 7.91
N ILE A 99 -22.05 6.42 8.65
CA ILE A 99 -20.85 5.78 9.17
C ILE A 99 -21.06 5.03 10.50
N PHE A 100 -22.20 5.24 11.17
CA PHE A 100 -22.47 4.65 12.48
C PHE A 100 -22.31 3.12 12.54
N PRO A 101 -22.71 2.34 11.51
CA PRO A 101 -22.53 0.89 11.52
C PRO A 101 -21.05 0.45 11.63
N LEU A 102 -20.09 1.30 11.25
CA LEU A 102 -18.66 0.99 11.39
C LEU A 102 -18.11 1.16 12.80
N LEU A 103 -18.73 2.01 13.63
CA LEU A 103 -18.16 2.36 14.95
C LEU A 103 -18.04 1.15 15.89
N PRO A 104 -19.05 0.28 16.02
CA PRO A 104 -18.93 -0.93 16.85
C PRO A 104 -17.80 -1.85 16.38
N HIS A 105 -17.57 -1.97 15.07
CA HIS A 105 -16.49 -2.78 14.51
C HIS A 105 -15.11 -2.20 14.83
N LEU A 106 -14.93 -0.88 14.69
CA LEU A 106 -13.69 -0.20 15.03
C LEU A 106 -13.37 -0.34 16.52
N ASP A 107 -14.37 -0.17 17.39
CA ASP A 107 -14.16 -0.30 18.83
C ASP A 107 -13.88 -1.75 19.25
N ARG A 108 -14.60 -2.72 18.68
CA ARG A 108 -14.34 -4.14 18.92
C ARG A 108 -12.93 -4.55 18.49
N PHE A 109 -12.48 -4.08 17.33
CA PHE A 109 -11.11 -4.31 16.88
C PHE A 109 -10.08 -3.61 17.76
N ARG A 110 -10.35 -2.38 18.21
CA ARG A 110 -9.51 -1.67 19.19
C ARG A 110 -9.34 -2.47 20.49
N ARG A 111 -10.43 -2.99 21.06
CA ARG A 111 -10.39 -3.83 22.28
C ARG A 111 -9.65 -5.14 22.06
N PHE A 112 -9.75 -5.73 20.87
CA PHE A 112 -8.96 -6.91 20.52
C PHE A 112 -7.47 -6.58 20.52
N ILE A 113 -7.05 -5.53 19.82
CA ILE A 113 -5.64 -5.11 19.75
C ILE A 113 -5.08 -4.74 21.12
N SER A 114 -5.87 -4.10 21.99
CA SER A 114 -5.40 -3.67 23.32
C SER A 114 -5.03 -4.82 24.26
N ARG A 115 -5.39 -6.06 23.93
CA ARG A 115 -5.01 -7.24 24.71
C ARG A 115 -3.59 -7.71 24.42
N PHE A 116 -3.04 -7.35 23.27
CA PHE A 116 -1.70 -7.74 22.91
C PHE A 116 -0.68 -6.72 23.44
N PRO A 117 0.46 -7.18 23.97
CA PRO A 117 1.55 -6.28 24.37
C PRO A 117 2.26 -5.70 23.14
N SER A 118 2.27 -6.44 22.02
CA SER A 118 2.86 -6.00 20.77
C SER A 118 2.12 -6.58 19.56
N VAL A 119 1.90 -5.75 18.54
CA VAL A 119 1.48 -6.17 17.21
C VAL A 119 2.47 -5.57 16.22
N LYS A 120 3.02 -6.33 15.26
CA LYS A 120 4.10 -5.79 14.39
C LYS A 120 3.56 -5.04 13.18
N ARG A 121 2.74 -5.69 12.36
CA ARG A 121 2.21 -5.16 11.10
C ARG A 121 0.69 -5.20 11.13
N VAL A 122 0.06 -4.05 10.89
CA VAL A 122 -1.40 -3.94 10.86
C VAL A 122 -1.85 -3.28 9.57
N THR A 123 -2.77 -3.95 8.88
CA THR A 123 -3.49 -3.42 7.73
C THR A 123 -4.95 -3.21 8.08
N LEU A 124 -5.41 -1.96 8.04
CA LEU A 124 -6.82 -1.59 8.18
C LEU A 124 -7.40 -1.38 6.79
N GLN A 125 -8.41 -2.17 6.41
CA GLN A 125 -9.12 -2.00 5.15
C GLN A 125 -10.54 -1.52 5.45
N LEU A 126 -10.75 -0.20 5.35
CA LEU A 126 -11.97 0.46 5.84
C LEU A 126 -13.18 0.35 4.89
N ASP A 127 -12.94 -0.08 3.65
CA ASP A 127 -13.97 -0.19 2.63
C ASP A 127 -13.54 -1.16 1.50
N ALA A 128 -14.44 -1.43 0.56
CA ALA A 128 -14.11 -1.96 -0.76
C ALA A 128 -13.41 -0.89 -1.62
N ARG A 129 -12.61 -1.36 -2.57
CA ARG A 129 -11.97 -0.51 -3.59
C ARG A 129 -13.07 0.22 -4.39
N ASN A 130 -12.91 1.53 -4.59
CA ASN A 130 -13.81 2.38 -5.40
C ASN A 130 -15.21 2.64 -4.82
N SER A 131 -15.39 2.54 -3.51
CA SER A 131 -16.62 3.03 -2.87
C SER A 131 -16.81 4.54 -3.13
N LEU A 132 -17.93 4.88 -3.77
CA LEU A 132 -18.35 6.26 -4.06
C LEU A 132 -19.29 6.82 -2.97
N CYS A 133 -19.43 6.14 -1.84
CA CYS A 133 -20.24 6.66 -0.74
C CYS A 133 -19.61 7.95 -0.22
N ASN A 134 -20.36 9.05 -0.20
CA ASN A 134 -19.83 10.39 0.07
C ASN A 134 -20.39 11.03 1.35
N VAL A 135 -21.13 10.29 2.15
CA VAL A 135 -21.87 10.86 3.29
C VAL A 135 -21.38 10.24 4.59
N VAL A 136 -20.72 11.05 5.40
CA VAL A 136 -20.27 10.70 6.76
C VAL A 136 -21.40 10.78 7.76
N GLY A 137 -22.44 11.56 7.42
CA GLY A 137 -23.50 11.96 8.32
C GLY A 137 -23.23 13.34 8.91
N ASP A 138 -23.96 13.66 9.99
CA ASP A 138 -23.87 14.93 10.70
C ASP A 138 -22.56 15.09 11.51
N ASP A 139 -22.45 16.22 12.20
CA ASP A 139 -21.33 16.54 13.10
C ASP A 139 -21.17 15.53 14.24
N ALA A 140 -22.26 14.92 14.72
CA ALA A 140 -22.21 13.90 15.77
C ALA A 140 -21.57 12.61 15.25
N ALA A 141 -21.96 12.17 14.05
CA ALA A 141 -21.38 11.02 13.36
C ALA A 141 -19.88 11.22 13.12
N LEU A 142 -19.48 12.40 12.61
CA LEU A 142 -18.07 12.74 12.42
C LEU A 142 -17.28 12.69 13.73
N ARG A 143 -17.81 13.26 14.82
CA ARG A 143 -17.14 13.29 16.12
C ARG A 143 -16.96 11.87 16.67
N ALA A 144 -18.02 11.07 16.63
CA ALA A 144 -18.00 9.68 17.11
C ALA A 144 -17.03 8.83 16.29
N TRP A 145 -17.02 8.99 14.96
CA TRP A 145 -16.06 8.32 14.09
C TRP A 145 -14.63 8.73 14.37
N SER A 146 -14.37 10.03 14.48
CA SER A 146 -13.02 10.56 14.74
C SER A 146 -12.48 10.07 16.07
N ALA A 147 -13.31 10.05 17.12
CA ALA A 147 -12.94 9.53 18.43
C ALA A 147 -12.63 8.02 18.36
N THR A 148 -13.47 7.24 17.67
CA THR A 148 -13.33 5.78 17.61
C THR A 148 -12.11 5.37 16.78
N LEU A 149 -11.98 5.89 15.55
CA LEU A 149 -10.81 5.60 14.70
C LEU A 149 -9.54 6.15 15.33
N GLY A 150 -9.56 7.37 15.88
CA GLY A 150 -8.42 7.95 16.57
C GLY A 150 -7.97 7.11 17.76
N GLY A 151 -8.92 6.59 18.53
CA GLY A 151 -8.65 5.63 19.61
C GLY A 151 -8.00 4.35 19.11
N LEU A 152 -8.46 3.79 17.98
CA LEU A 152 -7.85 2.61 17.37
C LEU A 152 -6.41 2.89 16.89
N LEU A 153 -6.21 3.97 16.13
CA LEU A 153 -4.90 4.34 15.60
C LEU A 153 -3.89 4.61 16.73
N ASN A 154 -4.30 5.27 17.80
CA ASN A 154 -3.46 5.48 18.98
C ASN A 154 -3.15 4.17 19.72
N THR A 155 -4.14 3.28 19.85
CA THR A 155 -3.92 1.96 20.45
C THR A 155 -2.86 1.19 19.65
N LEU A 156 -2.91 1.23 18.32
CA LEU A 156 -1.92 0.57 17.46
C LEU A 156 -0.50 1.10 17.69
N VAL A 157 -0.35 2.41 17.76
CA VAL A 157 0.95 3.06 18.06
C VAL A 157 1.46 2.64 19.45
N GLU A 158 0.59 2.62 20.45
CA GLU A 158 0.92 2.24 21.83
C GLU A 158 1.26 0.75 21.96
N ARG A 159 0.68 -0.11 21.12
CA ARG A 159 0.97 -1.56 21.07
C ARG A 159 2.17 -1.91 20.17
N ARG A 160 3.16 -1.01 20.10
CA ARG A 160 4.46 -1.23 19.46
C ARG A 160 4.37 -1.65 17.99
N CYS A 161 3.32 -1.20 17.28
CA CYS A 161 3.19 -1.37 15.83
C CYS A 161 4.39 -0.78 15.12
N THR A 162 5.04 -1.59 14.27
CA THR A 162 6.19 -1.18 13.44
C THR A 162 5.78 -0.76 12.04
N GLU A 163 4.68 -1.34 11.53
CA GLU A 163 4.18 -1.08 10.19
C GLU A 163 2.65 -0.95 10.20
N LEU A 164 2.16 0.20 9.74
CA LEU A 164 0.74 0.46 9.63
C LEU A 164 0.37 0.75 8.18
N THR A 165 -0.61 0.02 7.68
CA THR A 165 -1.24 0.23 6.38
C THR A 165 -2.71 0.57 6.58
N VAL A 166 -3.19 1.67 5.99
CA VAL A 166 -4.62 2.02 6.01
C VAL A 166 -5.11 2.17 4.59
N ARG A 167 -6.05 1.32 4.17
CA ARG A 167 -6.57 1.19 2.80
C ARG A 167 -8.01 1.64 2.71
N TYR A 168 -8.33 2.32 1.60
CA TYR A 168 -9.67 2.73 1.20
C TYR A 168 -10.38 3.61 2.25
N GLY A 169 -11.69 3.82 2.12
CA GLY A 169 -12.45 4.73 2.99
C GLY A 169 -12.59 6.14 2.44
N GLY A 170 -12.85 6.29 1.14
CA GLY A 170 -13.03 7.61 0.50
C GLY A 170 -14.18 8.46 1.04
N TYR A 171 -15.03 7.92 1.91
CA TYR A 171 -16.27 8.57 2.36
C TYR A 171 -16.10 9.89 3.12
N LEU A 172 -14.91 10.21 3.63
CA LEU A 172 -14.63 11.48 4.32
C LEU A 172 -14.01 12.57 3.45
N THR A 173 -13.61 12.27 2.22
CA THR A 173 -12.90 13.26 1.39
C THR A 173 -13.75 14.50 1.12
N ARG A 174 -15.07 14.32 0.95
CA ARG A 174 -16.02 15.41 0.70
C ARG A 174 -16.50 16.14 1.94
N SER A 175 -16.19 15.64 3.14
CA SER A 175 -16.51 16.32 4.39
C SER A 175 -15.77 17.65 4.55
N TYR A 176 -14.66 17.81 3.83
CA TYR A 176 -13.84 19.02 3.91
C TYR A 176 -13.54 19.55 2.52
N THR A 177 -13.64 20.86 2.37
CA THR A 177 -13.26 21.58 1.17
C THR A 177 -11.98 22.36 1.42
N LEU A 178 -11.13 22.44 0.42
CA LEU A 178 -9.97 23.31 0.44
C LEU A 178 -10.34 24.66 -0.16
N SER A 179 -10.27 25.70 0.66
CA SER A 179 -10.33 27.07 0.18
C SER A 179 -8.92 27.54 -0.13
N ALA A 180 -8.54 27.51 -1.41
CA ALA A 180 -7.38 28.24 -1.89
C ALA A 180 -7.68 29.74 -1.79
N GLY A 181 -6.79 30.49 -1.17
CA GLY A 181 -6.94 31.93 -1.05
C GLY A 181 -6.77 32.57 -2.42
N ASP A 182 -7.87 33.07 -3.00
CA ASP A 182 -7.85 33.69 -4.33
C ASP A 182 -6.73 34.74 -4.43
N PRO A 183 -5.72 34.51 -5.29
CA PRO A 183 -4.61 35.43 -5.48
C PRO A 183 -5.03 36.71 -6.22
N ARG A 184 -6.21 36.74 -6.86
CA ARG A 184 -6.64 37.84 -7.75
C ARG A 184 -7.16 39.07 -7.01
N HIS A 185 -7.51 38.96 -5.73
CA HIS A 185 -8.05 40.11 -4.98
C HIS A 185 -6.96 40.95 -4.30
N PRO A 186 -6.94 42.28 -4.50
CA PRO A 186 -6.00 43.17 -3.83
C PRO A 186 -6.12 43.07 -2.30
N LYS A 187 -4.97 43.14 -1.61
CA LYS A 187 -4.84 42.89 -0.16
C LYS A 187 -5.85 43.68 0.69
N ARG A 188 -6.23 44.90 0.28
CA ARG A 188 -7.16 45.79 1.01
C ARG A 188 -8.61 45.28 0.95
N VAL A 189 -9.13 44.97 -0.24
CA VAL A 189 -10.49 44.43 -0.44
C VAL A 189 -10.64 43.10 0.29
N ARG A 190 -9.59 42.27 0.27
CA ARG A 190 -9.57 40.99 0.98
C ARG A 190 -9.65 41.15 2.51
N ARG A 191 -9.15 42.24 3.10
CA ARG A 191 -9.25 42.50 4.56
C ARG A 191 -10.67 42.89 4.96
N ALA A 192 -11.30 43.80 4.22
CA ALA A 192 -12.68 44.23 4.48
C ALA A 192 -13.68 43.07 4.33
N LEU A 193 -13.61 42.33 3.22
CA LEU A 193 -14.43 41.14 3.00
C LEU A 193 -14.17 40.04 4.03
N LYS A 194 -12.92 39.85 4.46
CA LYS A 194 -12.61 38.89 5.53
C LYS A 194 -13.21 39.29 6.86
N ALA A 195 -13.24 40.57 7.22
CA ALA A 195 -13.84 41.02 8.48
C ALA A 195 -15.34 40.71 8.52
N MET A 196 -16.07 41.04 7.44
CA MET A 196 -17.49 40.75 7.33
C MET A 196 -17.78 39.24 7.26
N LYS A 197 -17.00 38.49 6.45
CA LYS A 197 -17.17 37.03 6.34
C LYS A 197 -16.78 36.30 7.64
N ARG A 198 -15.88 36.82 8.49
CA ARG A 198 -15.47 36.15 9.74
C ARG A 198 -16.61 35.90 10.72
N LEU A 199 -17.68 36.70 10.68
CA LEU A 199 -18.85 36.51 11.52
C LEU A 199 -19.68 35.28 11.10
N PHE A 200 -19.64 34.91 9.82
CA PHE A 200 -20.45 33.81 9.27
C PHE A 200 -19.63 32.63 8.75
N ARG A 201 -18.32 32.80 8.57
CA ARG A 201 -17.46 31.78 7.95
C ARG A 201 -17.11 30.72 8.98
N PRO A 202 -17.28 29.43 8.67
CA PRO A 202 -16.83 28.35 9.54
C PRO A 202 -15.34 28.53 9.80
N ARG A 203 -14.96 28.36 11.06
CA ARG A 203 -13.57 28.55 11.46
C ARG A 203 -12.73 27.39 10.86
N PRO A 204 -11.56 27.66 10.25
CA PRO A 204 -10.79 26.65 9.52
C PRO A 204 -10.30 25.51 10.42
N THR A 205 -10.45 24.27 9.97
CA THR A 205 -9.97 23.09 10.71
C THR A 205 -8.44 23.08 10.74
N MET A 206 -7.84 23.39 9.59
CA MET A 206 -6.40 23.58 9.41
C MET A 206 -6.18 24.71 8.39
N SER A 207 -5.10 25.47 8.52
CA SER A 207 -4.78 26.53 7.58
C SER A 207 -3.27 26.72 7.42
N GLY A 208 -2.89 27.27 6.27
CA GLY A 208 -1.52 27.63 5.95
C GLY A 208 -1.47 28.87 5.06
N LYS A 209 -0.27 29.17 4.55
CA LYS A 209 -0.06 30.34 3.69
C LYS A 209 -0.82 30.15 2.36
N GLY A 210 -2.00 30.76 2.27
CA GLY A 210 -2.80 30.78 1.04
C GLY A 210 -3.77 29.62 0.88
N TRP A 211 -3.96 28.78 1.90
CA TRP A 211 -4.93 27.68 1.86
C TRP A 211 -5.54 27.42 3.24
N GLU A 212 -6.78 26.95 3.26
CA GLU A 212 -7.56 26.68 4.47
C GLU A 212 -8.44 25.44 4.23
N PHE A 213 -8.39 24.44 5.10
CA PHE A 213 -9.36 23.35 5.13
C PHE A 213 -10.59 23.77 5.93
N LEU A 214 -11.77 23.68 5.30
CA LEU A 214 -13.05 24.04 5.88
C LEU A 214 -13.97 22.82 5.85
N ARG A 215 -14.75 22.61 6.92
CA ARG A 215 -15.89 21.68 6.88
C ARG A 215 -16.86 22.15 5.79
N ALA A 216 -17.32 21.22 4.96
CA ALA A 216 -18.27 21.54 3.90
C ALA A 216 -19.57 22.11 4.54
N PRO A 217 -20.13 23.24 4.06
CA PRO A 217 -21.23 23.93 4.74
C PRO A 217 -22.49 23.08 4.93
N ASP A 218 -22.73 22.15 4.01
CA ASP A 218 -23.83 21.18 4.01
C ASP A 218 -23.60 20.00 4.97
N GLN A 219 -22.37 19.77 5.42
CA GLN A 219 -21.98 18.64 6.28
C GLN A 219 -21.82 19.04 7.76
N GLY A 220 -21.95 20.32 8.11
CA GLY A 220 -21.91 20.82 9.49
C GLY A 220 -20.77 21.79 9.80
N ARG A 221 -20.42 21.93 11.08
CA ARG A 221 -19.45 22.91 11.62
C ARG A 221 -18.40 22.29 12.54
N GLU A 222 -18.46 20.99 12.81
CA GLU A 222 -17.60 20.32 13.78
C GLU A 222 -16.12 20.30 13.36
N ARG A 223 -15.26 20.49 14.36
CA ARG A 223 -13.81 20.41 14.25
C ARG A 223 -13.30 19.22 15.04
N ALA A 224 -13.59 18.03 14.57
CA ALA A 224 -12.91 16.87 15.09
C ALA A 224 -11.44 16.92 14.63
N LEU A 225 -10.51 16.82 15.56
CA LEU A 225 -9.09 16.65 15.28
C LEU A 225 -8.62 15.43 16.05
N ILE A 226 -7.93 14.54 15.34
CA ILE A 226 -7.29 13.39 15.95
C ILE A 226 -5.81 13.73 16.11
N SER A 227 -5.22 13.45 17.27
CA SER A 227 -3.78 13.61 17.50
C SER A 227 -3.17 12.26 17.84
N ALA A 228 -1.96 12.00 17.33
CA ALA A 228 -1.25 10.77 17.63
C ALA A 228 -0.73 10.77 19.07
N SER A 229 -0.87 9.63 19.76
CA SER A 229 -0.21 9.40 21.04
C SER A 229 1.31 9.39 20.85
N THR A 230 2.03 10.11 21.73
CA THR A 230 3.49 10.23 21.69
C THR A 230 4.20 9.16 22.49
N ARG A 231 3.47 8.31 23.22
CA ARG A 231 4.05 7.36 24.16
C ARG A 231 4.60 6.14 23.42
N SER A 232 5.91 5.94 23.51
CA SER A 232 6.61 4.69 23.17
C SER A 232 6.29 4.08 21.79
N SER A 233 6.11 4.91 20.76
CA SER A 233 5.89 4.42 19.39
C SER A 233 7.09 3.63 18.87
N LYS A 234 6.81 2.52 18.18
CA LYS A 234 7.80 1.77 17.37
C LYS A 234 7.49 1.83 15.88
N LEU A 235 6.59 2.73 15.48
CA LEU A 235 6.16 2.85 14.09
C LEU A 235 7.28 3.41 13.23
N THR A 236 7.81 2.58 12.34
CA THR A 236 8.87 2.94 11.37
C THR A 236 8.35 3.03 9.95
N THR A 237 7.26 2.32 9.65
CA THR A 237 6.70 2.23 8.30
C THR A 237 5.23 2.62 8.31
N LEU A 238 4.86 3.57 7.44
CA LEU A 238 3.48 4.01 7.27
C LEU A 238 3.09 3.96 5.80
N HIS A 239 2.13 3.10 5.48
CA HIS A 239 1.51 3.00 4.17
C HIS A 239 0.13 3.65 4.21
N ILE A 240 0.03 4.83 3.60
CA ILE A 240 -1.22 5.55 3.45
C ILE A 240 -1.82 5.16 2.11
N GLN A 241 -2.87 4.36 2.17
CA GLN A 241 -3.68 3.97 1.01
C GLN A 241 -5.13 4.41 1.13
N SER A 242 -5.35 5.47 1.90
CA SER A 242 -6.64 6.01 2.22
C SER A 242 -6.57 7.53 2.25
N ALA A 243 -7.50 8.15 1.53
CA ALA A 243 -7.65 9.59 1.50
C ALA A 243 -8.00 10.17 2.89
N ILE A 244 -8.58 9.39 3.81
CA ILE A 244 -8.93 9.89 5.15
C ILE A 244 -7.71 10.33 5.94
N LEU A 245 -6.56 9.68 5.74
CA LEU A 245 -5.33 9.98 6.49
C LEU A 245 -4.61 11.21 5.96
N VAL A 246 -4.95 11.67 4.76
CA VAL A 246 -4.40 12.88 4.15
C VAL A 246 -5.38 14.05 4.16
N MET A 247 -6.58 13.85 4.71
CA MET A 247 -7.61 14.86 4.89
C MET A 247 -8.01 15.00 6.37
N PRO A 248 -8.50 16.15 6.83
CA PRO A 248 -9.14 16.22 8.14
C PRO A 248 -10.29 15.20 8.23
N PRO A 249 -10.56 14.64 9.43
CA PRO A 249 -9.93 14.95 10.72
C PRO A 249 -8.64 14.16 11.01
N CYS A 250 -8.30 13.14 10.20
CA CYS A 250 -7.16 12.26 10.49
C CYS A 250 -5.82 12.83 10.01
N LEU A 251 -5.80 13.82 9.12
CA LEU A 251 -4.56 14.48 8.69
C LEU A 251 -3.74 14.97 9.89
N ASN A 252 -4.37 15.52 10.93
CA ASN A 252 -3.64 15.95 12.12
C ASN A 252 -2.98 14.77 12.88
N TRP A 253 -3.63 13.60 12.90
CA TRP A 253 -3.06 12.39 13.48
C TRP A 253 -1.86 11.95 12.66
N THR A 254 -2.00 11.90 11.33
CA THR A 254 -0.93 11.53 10.41
C THR A 254 0.28 12.44 10.57
N LEU A 255 0.08 13.76 10.59
CA LEU A 255 1.18 14.72 10.79
C LEU A 255 1.83 14.58 12.17
N SER A 256 1.05 14.26 13.21
CA SER A 256 1.58 14.01 14.55
C SER A 256 2.39 12.71 14.59
N ALA A 257 1.90 11.64 13.97
CA ALA A 257 2.63 10.37 13.86
C ALA A 257 3.94 10.56 13.11
N LEU A 258 3.90 11.27 11.99
CA LEU A 258 5.09 11.61 11.18
C LEU A 258 6.15 12.42 11.94
N ARG A 259 5.75 13.34 12.82
CA ARG A 259 6.68 14.13 13.63
C ARG A 259 7.25 13.37 14.83
N ASN A 260 6.40 12.58 15.48
CA ASN A 260 6.68 12.02 16.79
C ASN A 260 7.17 10.56 16.73
N CYS A 261 6.92 9.85 15.63
CA CYS A 261 7.41 8.49 15.42
C CYS A 261 8.66 8.51 14.54
N SER A 262 9.52 7.50 14.68
CA SER A 262 10.75 7.34 13.88
C SER A 262 10.43 6.74 12.51
N ILE A 263 9.54 7.38 11.74
CA ILE A 263 9.11 6.88 10.44
C ILE A 263 10.28 6.99 9.44
N THR A 264 10.74 5.84 8.96
CA THR A 264 11.77 5.70 7.93
C THR A 264 11.16 5.49 6.55
N THR A 265 9.98 4.89 6.49
CA THR A 265 9.34 4.52 5.22
C THR A 265 7.93 5.10 5.17
N LEU A 266 7.68 5.95 4.17
CA LEU A 266 6.36 6.48 3.87
C LEU A 266 5.95 6.05 2.46
N SER A 267 4.77 5.46 2.35
CA SER A 267 4.15 5.15 1.06
C SER A 267 2.81 5.85 0.95
N LEU A 268 2.59 6.59 -0.13
CA LEU A 268 1.30 7.15 -0.52
C LEU A 268 0.84 6.42 -1.78
N SER A 269 -0.28 5.71 -1.72
CA SER A 269 -0.76 5.02 -2.92
C SER A 269 -2.25 4.75 -2.94
N GLN A 270 -2.90 4.64 -4.10
CA GLN A 270 -4.36 4.40 -4.19
C GLN A 270 -5.17 5.49 -3.46
N ILE A 271 -4.74 6.74 -3.60
CA ILE A 271 -5.40 7.87 -2.96
C ILE A 271 -6.00 8.74 -4.05
N SER A 272 -7.31 8.93 -3.97
CA SER A 272 -8.05 9.86 -4.81
C SER A 272 -8.34 11.15 -4.04
N LEU A 273 -7.89 12.28 -4.57
CA LEU A 273 -8.15 13.63 -4.02
C LEU A 273 -8.55 14.56 -5.16
N ASP A 274 -9.34 15.58 -4.86
CA ASP A 274 -9.66 16.63 -5.83
C ASP A 274 -8.40 17.44 -6.21
N LYS A 275 -8.40 17.97 -7.44
CA LYS A 275 -7.33 18.83 -7.97
C LYS A 275 -7.03 19.98 -7.01
N GLY A 276 -5.74 20.17 -6.71
CA GLY A 276 -5.26 21.24 -5.82
C GLY A 276 -5.20 20.88 -4.34
N LEU A 277 -5.74 19.73 -3.91
CA LEU A 277 -5.58 19.23 -2.54
C LEU A 277 -4.16 18.71 -2.27
N TRP A 278 -3.48 18.19 -3.29
CA TRP A 278 -2.15 17.59 -3.16
C TRP A 278 -1.09 18.59 -2.70
N GLY A 279 -1.00 19.77 -3.33
CA GLY A 279 0.00 20.79 -2.98
C GLY A 279 0.07 21.12 -1.47
N PRO A 280 -1.02 21.57 -0.82
CA PRO A 280 -1.05 21.82 0.62
C PRO A 280 -0.77 20.58 1.47
N THR A 281 -1.34 19.44 1.09
CA THR A 281 -1.22 18.18 1.83
C THR A 281 0.20 17.66 1.85
N LEU A 282 0.84 17.53 0.67
CA LEU A 282 2.24 17.14 0.53
C LEU A 282 3.18 18.16 1.20
N SER A 283 2.84 19.45 1.16
CA SER A 283 3.57 20.48 1.89
C SER A 283 3.57 20.22 3.40
N LEU A 284 2.42 19.87 3.98
CA LEU A 284 2.31 19.53 5.41
C LEU A 284 3.08 18.26 5.76
N ILE A 285 2.96 17.22 4.93
CA ILE A 285 3.66 15.94 5.12
C ILE A 285 5.18 16.14 5.07
N ALA A 286 5.70 16.90 4.11
CA ALA A 286 7.13 17.19 4.00
C ALA A 286 7.66 17.94 5.23
N MET A 287 6.89 18.92 5.73
CA MET A 287 7.25 19.63 6.97
C MET A 287 7.22 18.72 8.21
N ALA A 288 6.37 17.70 8.22
CA ALA A 288 6.32 16.73 9.30
C ALA A 288 7.44 15.67 9.22
N THR A 289 8.03 15.44 8.04
CA THR A 289 9.05 14.40 7.81
C THR A 289 10.26 14.87 7.01
N PRO A 290 10.97 15.93 7.43
CA PRO A 290 12.09 16.47 6.65
C PRO A 290 13.26 15.48 6.47
N ASN A 291 13.34 14.46 7.33
CA ASN A 291 14.42 13.48 7.36
C ASN A 291 14.04 12.10 6.78
N LEU A 292 12.95 12.01 6.01
CA LEU A 292 12.46 10.74 5.48
C LEU A 292 13.49 10.08 4.52
N PRO A 293 13.97 8.85 4.78
CA PRO A 293 14.91 8.16 3.91
C PRO A 293 14.22 7.40 2.76
N THR A 294 13.02 6.85 2.97
CA THR A 294 12.32 6.06 1.94
C THR A 294 10.94 6.62 1.65
N LEU A 295 10.70 6.96 0.39
CA LEU A 295 9.41 7.45 -0.10
C LEU A 295 8.92 6.62 -1.28
N SER A 296 7.65 6.24 -1.26
CA SER A 296 6.94 5.62 -2.39
C SER A 296 5.66 6.39 -2.71
N LEU A 297 5.45 6.74 -3.98
CA LEU A 297 4.27 7.41 -4.50
C LEU A 297 3.73 6.60 -5.69
N SER A 298 2.48 6.14 -5.70
CA SER A 298 1.94 5.37 -6.83
C SER A 298 0.42 5.38 -6.86
N GLU A 299 -0.23 5.41 -8.03
CA GLU A 299 -1.71 5.39 -8.10
C GLU A 299 -2.35 6.54 -7.29
N LEU A 300 -1.88 7.77 -7.50
CA LEU A 300 -2.41 8.98 -6.89
C LEU A 300 -3.24 9.75 -7.93
N ASP A 301 -4.53 9.89 -7.72
CA ASP A 301 -5.40 10.57 -8.71
C ASP A 301 -5.25 12.09 -8.63
N ALA A 302 -5.40 12.78 -9.76
CA ALA A 302 -5.37 14.25 -9.85
C ALA A 302 -4.12 14.96 -9.27
N ILE A 303 -3.02 14.24 -9.03
CA ILE A 303 -1.73 14.84 -8.68
C ILE A 303 -0.98 15.25 -9.95
N SER A 304 -0.41 16.45 -9.94
CA SER A 304 0.46 16.91 -11.02
C SER A 304 1.93 16.51 -10.80
N ASP A 305 2.69 16.34 -11.88
CA ASP A 305 4.13 16.09 -11.81
C ASP A 305 4.86 17.22 -11.06
N GLU A 306 4.41 18.47 -11.20
CA GLU A 306 4.99 19.61 -10.49
C GLU A 306 4.82 19.47 -8.97
N GLU A 307 3.68 18.96 -8.51
CA GLU A 307 3.45 18.70 -7.08
C GLU A 307 4.36 17.58 -6.55
N ILE A 308 4.54 16.51 -7.31
CA ILE A 308 5.48 15.43 -6.97
C ILE A 308 6.90 15.97 -6.86
N LEU A 309 7.36 16.71 -7.87
CA LEU A 309 8.71 17.29 -7.89
C LEU A 309 8.93 18.28 -6.73
N ARG A 310 7.95 19.15 -6.47
CA ARG A 310 8.00 20.10 -5.35
C ARG A 310 8.00 19.42 -3.99
N PHE A 311 7.32 18.28 -3.88
CA PHE A 311 7.33 17.47 -2.66
C PHE A 311 8.69 16.80 -2.45
N CYS A 312 9.23 16.13 -3.48
CA CYS A 312 10.54 15.49 -3.42
C CYS A 312 11.67 16.49 -3.13
N ALA A 313 11.61 17.71 -3.67
CA ALA A 313 12.59 18.77 -3.40
C ALA A 313 12.67 19.19 -1.92
N ARG A 314 11.66 18.87 -1.11
CA ARG A 314 11.63 19.17 0.33
C ARG A 314 12.16 18.04 1.21
N LEU A 315 12.63 16.95 0.61
CA LEU A 315 13.07 15.74 1.31
C LEU A 315 14.55 15.45 0.97
N PRO A 316 15.51 16.28 1.45
CA PRO A 316 16.91 16.21 1.05
C PRO A 316 17.65 14.96 1.54
N ARG A 317 17.05 14.19 2.46
CA ARG A 317 17.62 12.96 3.03
C ARG A 317 17.12 11.67 2.38
N LEU A 318 16.38 11.76 1.27
CA LEU A 318 15.92 10.58 0.55
C LEU A 318 17.10 9.72 0.08
N VAL A 319 17.03 8.44 0.43
CA VAL A 319 17.93 7.37 0.02
C VAL A 319 17.26 6.47 -1.01
N SER A 320 15.96 6.23 -0.88
CA SER A 320 15.17 5.44 -1.81
C SER A 320 13.90 6.19 -2.20
N LEU A 321 13.67 6.32 -3.51
CA LEU A 321 12.51 7.00 -4.08
C LEU A 321 11.83 6.09 -5.10
N LYS A 322 10.55 5.79 -4.87
CA LYS A 322 9.69 5.10 -5.82
C LYS A 322 8.57 6.04 -6.29
N ILE A 323 8.47 6.22 -7.60
CA ILE A 323 7.40 6.95 -8.29
C ILE A 323 6.75 5.94 -9.24
N GLY A 324 5.48 5.66 -9.02
CA GLY A 324 4.62 4.90 -9.92
C GLY A 324 3.89 5.82 -10.89
N ARG A 325 3.16 5.24 -11.86
CA ARG A 325 2.34 6.02 -12.79
C ARG A 325 1.01 6.40 -12.12
N ASN A 326 0.51 7.58 -12.45
CA ASN A 326 -0.84 8.04 -12.12
C ASN A 326 -1.67 8.02 -13.41
N GLU A 327 -2.88 7.45 -13.38
CA GLU A 327 -3.68 7.18 -14.58
C GLU A 327 -4.07 8.46 -15.35
N GLU A 328 -4.19 9.60 -14.65
CA GLU A 328 -4.64 10.87 -15.23
C GLU A 328 -3.53 11.77 -15.78
N ALA A 329 -2.27 11.33 -15.82
CA ALA A 329 -1.19 12.14 -16.38
C ALA A 329 -1.34 12.27 -17.92
N GLN A 330 -2.14 13.24 -18.36
CA GLN A 330 -2.40 13.56 -19.77
C GLN A 330 -1.21 14.21 -20.50
N GLY A 331 0.00 14.23 -19.92
CA GLY A 331 1.17 14.84 -20.54
C GLY A 331 2.49 14.32 -19.98
N THR A 332 3.56 14.44 -20.77
CA THR A 332 4.93 14.15 -20.34
C THR A 332 5.44 15.24 -19.39
N PRO A 333 6.10 14.92 -18.26
CA PRO A 333 6.66 15.88 -17.31
C PRO A 333 7.52 16.99 -17.94
N THR A 334 8.12 16.69 -19.10
CA THR A 334 9.04 17.53 -19.86
C THR A 334 8.44 18.85 -20.34
N GLN A 335 7.11 18.97 -20.49
CA GLN A 335 6.45 20.17 -20.98
C GLN A 335 5.98 21.12 -19.86
N CYS A 336 5.82 20.63 -18.63
CA CYS A 336 5.03 21.35 -17.62
C CYS A 336 5.83 22.09 -16.54
N THR A 337 7.15 21.94 -16.41
CA THR A 337 7.84 22.48 -15.23
C THR A 337 8.95 23.47 -15.57
N LYS A 338 8.65 24.76 -15.39
CA LYS A 338 9.64 25.84 -15.18
C LYS A 338 10.36 25.74 -13.82
N GLY A 339 10.11 24.67 -13.06
CA GLY A 339 10.66 24.44 -11.73
C GLY A 339 12.11 23.97 -11.77
N ARG A 340 12.85 24.25 -10.69
CA ARG A 340 14.20 23.70 -10.48
C ARG A 340 14.10 22.19 -10.24
N VAL A 341 15.03 21.44 -10.83
CA VAL A 341 15.17 20.00 -10.59
C VAL A 341 15.54 19.77 -9.11
N PRO A 342 14.86 18.88 -8.39
CA PRO A 342 15.25 18.50 -7.02
C PRO A 342 16.68 17.95 -6.96
N GLU A 343 17.47 18.34 -5.96
CA GLU A 343 18.80 17.75 -5.74
C GLU A 343 18.71 16.50 -4.84
N PHE A 344 19.16 15.35 -5.34
CA PHE A 344 19.07 14.06 -4.64
C PHE A 344 20.45 13.54 -4.20
N ARG A 345 21.12 14.29 -3.31
CA ARG A 345 22.51 14.02 -2.90
C ARG A 345 22.76 12.66 -2.23
N ASN A 346 21.71 12.05 -1.65
CA ASN A 346 21.80 10.78 -0.93
C ASN A 346 21.06 9.63 -1.60
N LEU A 347 20.44 9.86 -2.75
CA LEU A 347 19.59 8.86 -3.38
C LEU A 347 20.44 7.74 -3.97
N ALA A 348 20.28 6.55 -3.41
CA ALA A 348 20.96 5.33 -3.81
C ALA A 348 20.08 4.44 -4.70
N CYS A 349 18.75 4.48 -4.49
CA CYS A 349 17.78 3.70 -5.24
C CYS A 349 16.68 4.60 -5.80
N LEU A 350 16.47 4.54 -7.12
CA LEU A 350 15.39 5.24 -7.81
C LEU A 350 14.56 4.25 -8.61
N VAL A 351 13.25 4.19 -8.34
CA VAL A 351 12.27 3.51 -9.18
C VAL A 351 11.33 4.56 -9.74
N ALA A 352 11.31 4.80 -11.04
CA ALA A 352 10.47 5.86 -11.61
C ALA A 352 10.14 5.60 -13.10
N PRO A 353 9.08 6.23 -13.65
CA PRO A 353 8.85 6.23 -15.08
C PRO A 353 10.02 6.92 -15.81
N ALA A 354 10.28 6.51 -17.05
CA ALA A 354 11.39 7.03 -17.85
C ALA A 354 11.40 8.57 -17.92
N ASP A 355 10.23 9.20 -18.03
CA ASP A 355 10.13 10.66 -18.17
C ASP A 355 10.60 11.42 -16.92
N PHE A 356 10.34 10.88 -15.72
CA PHE A 356 10.85 11.45 -14.46
C PHE A 356 12.37 11.30 -14.38
N ILE A 357 12.88 10.12 -14.75
CA ILE A 357 14.33 9.85 -14.77
C ILE A 357 15.03 10.83 -15.72
N LEU A 358 14.53 10.96 -16.95
CA LEU A 358 15.05 11.89 -17.94
C LEU A 358 14.97 13.35 -17.47
N TYR A 359 13.89 13.73 -16.78
CA TYR A 359 13.77 15.06 -16.18
C TYR A 359 14.85 15.31 -15.12
N PHE A 360 15.07 14.35 -14.21
CA PHE A 360 16.09 14.49 -13.16
C PHE A 360 17.51 14.55 -13.71
N LEU A 361 17.80 13.79 -14.78
CA LEU A 361 19.10 13.78 -15.45
C LEU A 361 19.41 15.06 -16.24
N ARG A 362 18.48 16.01 -16.37
CA ARG A 362 18.76 17.35 -16.93
C ARG A 362 19.71 18.17 -16.05
N ALA A 363 19.74 17.90 -14.74
CA ALA A 363 20.66 18.53 -13.83
C ALA A 363 21.92 17.66 -13.69
N PRO A 364 23.08 18.09 -14.22
CA PRO A 364 24.33 17.39 -13.97
C PRO A 364 24.56 17.36 -12.45
N GLN A 365 24.92 16.20 -11.90
CA GLN A 365 25.11 15.95 -10.45
C GLN A 365 23.84 15.72 -9.61
N CYS A 366 22.68 15.47 -10.22
CA CYS A 366 21.46 15.14 -9.46
C CYS A 366 21.62 13.88 -8.58
N PHE A 367 22.43 12.91 -9.03
CA PHE A 367 22.49 11.55 -8.50
C PHE A 367 23.93 11.07 -8.19
N PRO A 368 24.66 11.71 -7.27
CA PRO A 368 26.07 11.37 -7.02
C PRO A 368 26.25 9.98 -6.36
N LYS A 369 25.21 9.44 -5.72
CA LYS A 369 25.25 8.16 -4.98
C LYS A 369 24.33 7.09 -5.56
N LEU A 370 23.79 7.29 -6.76
CA LEU A 370 22.81 6.37 -7.33
C LEU A 370 23.49 5.06 -7.71
N GLN A 371 23.07 3.99 -7.05
CA GLN A 371 23.59 2.64 -7.24
C GLN A 371 22.62 1.78 -8.04
N SER A 372 21.32 1.96 -7.83
CA SER A 372 20.25 1.20 -8.49
C SER A 372 19.23 2.13 -9.11
N LEU A 373 18.91 1.87 -10.38
CA LEU A 373 17.90 2.58 -11.14
C LEU A 373 16.93 1.57 -11.74
N CYS A 374 15.66 1.62 -11.37
CA CYS A 374 14.62 0.81 -11.98
C CYS A 374 13.66 1.69 -12.79
N ILE A 375 13.54 1.41 -14.09
CA ILE A 375 12.63 2.11 -14.98
C ILE A 375 11.27 1.43 -14.92
N ALA A 376 10.26 2.14 -14.43
CA ALA A 376 8.94 1.60 -14.19
C ALA A 376 7.99 1.91 -15.36
N PHE A 377 7.58 0.87 -16.08
CA PHE A 377 6.64 0.91 -17.18
C PHE A 377 5.28 0.39 -16.70
N HIS A 378 4.25 1.23 -16.84
CA HIS A 378 2.90 0.89 -16.43
C HIS A 378 1.95 0.96 -17.62
N GLY A 379 1.00 0.02 -17.69
CA GLY A 379 0.01 -0.07 -18.76
C GLY A 379 0.55 -0.78 -20.01
N LYS A 380 -0.23 -0.72 -21.09
CA LYS A 380 0.09 -1.36 -22.37
C LYS A 380 1.31 -0.69 -23.01
N THR A 381 2.50 -1.22 -22.76
CA THR A 381 3.75 -0.69 -23.30
C THR A 381 4.35 -1.69 -24.29
N HIS A 382 4.50 -1.29 -25.55
CA HIS A 382 5.17 -2.09 -26.57
C HIS A 382 6.68 -2.20 -26.28
N ILE A 383 7.28 -3.35 -26.60
CA ILE A 383 8.72 -3.59 -26.39
C ILE A 383 9.61 -2.57 -27.12
N ARG A 384 9.18 -2.09 -28.30
CA ARG A 384 9.86 -1.00 -29.02
C ARG A 384 9.86 0.30 -28.22
N SER A 385 8.76 0.63 -27.55
CA SER A 385 8.68 1.80 -26.67
C SER A 385 9.61 1.65 -25.46
N VAL A 386 9.63 0.47 -24.84
CA VAL A 386 10.57 0.14 -23.75
C VAL A 386 12.01 0.35 -24.21
N GLY A 387 12.39 -0.20 -25.37
CA GLY A 387 13.72 -0.05 -25.95
C GLY A 387 14.11 1.41 -26.22
N THR A 388 13.20 2.18 -26.82
CA THR A 388 13.43 3.61 -27.10
C THR A 388 13.61 4.43 -25.82
N GLN A 389 12.74 4.24 -24.82
CA GLN A 389 12.84 4.95 -23.54
C GLN A 389 14.08 4.55 -22.75
N LEU A 390 14.41 3.25 -22.72
CA LEU A 390 15.64 2.76 -22.11
C LEU A 390 16.88 3.37 -22.79
N GLY A 391 16.91 3.40 -24.12
CA GLY A 391 18.01 4.01 -24.87
C GLY A 391 18.19 5.50 -24.56
N ALA A 392 17.08 6.25 -24.44
CA ALA A 392 17.12 7.65 -24.03
C ALA A 392 17.70 7.81 -22.61
N VAL A 393 17.28 6.97 -21.67
CA VAL A 393 17.78 6.98 -20.28
C VAL A 393 19.28 6.61 -20.24
N CYS A 394 19.71 5.57 -20.95
CA CYS A 394 21.12 5.17 -21.02
C CYS A 394 22.01 6.28 -21.59
N LYS A 395 21.57 6.97 -22.66
CA LYS A 395 22.30 8.13 -23.20
C LYS A 395 22.42 9.28 -22.19
N ALA A 396 21.33 9.58 -21.47
CA ALA A 396 21.32 10.63 -20.45
C ALA A 396 22.20 10.28 -19.23
N LEU A 397 22.24 9.01 -18.83
CA LEU A 397 23.13 8.50 -17.77
C LEU A 397 24.60 8.63 -18.18
N ALA A 398 24.94 8.24 -19.41
CA ALA A 398 26.29 8.37 -19.95
C ALA A 398 26.75 9.85 -19.99
N ALA A 399 25.88 10.76 -20.44
CA ALA A 399 26.16 12.20 -20.43
C ALA A 399 26.37 12.76 -19.01
N SER A 400 25.66 12.20 -18.02
CA SER A 400 25.78 12.58 -16.61
C SER A 400 26.94 11.89 -15.88
N LYS A 401 27.67 10.98 -16.55
CA LYS A 401 28.72 10.13 -15.96
C LYS A 401 28.25 9.32 -14.74
N VAL A 402 27.00 8.84 -14.77
CA VAL A 402 26.41 7.98 -13.74
C VAL A 402 26.21 6.58 -14.32
N ALA A 403 26.67 5.54 -13.64
CA ALA A 403 26.59 4.15 -14.08
C ALA A 403 25.89 3.27 -13.02
N PRO A 404 24.56 3.40 -12.83
CA PRO A 404 23.84 2.58 -11.87
C PRO A 404 23.56 1.18 -12.45
N SER A 405 23.26 0.22 -11.57
CA SER A 405 22.63 -1.04 -11.97
C SER A 405 21.22 -0.76 -12.47
N ILE A 406 20.96 -1.02 -13.76
CA ILE A 406 19.67 -0.73 -14.40
C ILE A 406 18.75 -1.93 -14.23
N GLY A 407 17.53 -1.69 -13.76
CA GLY A 407 16.43 -2.64 -13.73
C GLY A 407 15.22 -2.13 -14.50
N LEU A 408 14.33 -3.03 -14.88
CA LEU A 408 13.02 -2.69 -15.44
C LEU A 408 11.92 -3.22 -14.54
N SER A 409 10.90 -2.40 -14.26
CA SER A 409 9.67 -2.83 -13.62
C SER A 409 8.54 -2.72 -14.63
N LEU A 410 7.87 -3.84 -14.92
CA LEU A 410 6.87 -3.92 -16.00
C LEU A 410 5.63 -4.63 -15.50
N ALA A 411 4.46 -4.08 -15.78
CA ALA A 411 3.20 -4.75 -15.57
C ALA A 411 2.66 -5.32 -16.90
N LEU A 412 2.68 -6.64 -17.01
CA LEU A 412 2.33 -7.42 -18.19
C LEU A 412 0.88 -7.92 -18.03
N PHE A 413 -0.09 -7.10 -18.41
CA PHE A 413 -1.52 -7.43 -18.41
C PHE A 413 -1.92 -8.11 -19.75
N SER A 414 -2.60 -9.27 -19.77
CA SER A 414 -3.20 -9.85 -21.01
C SER A 414 -4.41 -9.09 -21.50
N ASP A 415 -5.07 -9.40 -22.62
CA ASP A 415 -5.03 -10.52 -23.60
C ASP A 415 -4.52 -10.02 -24.96
N THR A 416 -4.10 -8.76 -24.96
CA THR A 416 -3.88 -7.93 -26.13
C THR A 416 -2.51 -7.26 -26.10
N ILE A 417 -1.61 -7.68 -25.22
CA ILE A 417 -0.20 -7.40 -25.46
C ILE A 417 0.19 -8.51 -26.43
N PRO A 418 0.23 -8.28 -27.76
CA PRO A 418 1.16 -9.06 -28.54
C PRO A 418 2.48 -8.77 -27.85
N PHE A 419 2.94 -9.75 -27.06
CA PHE A 419 4.35 -9.90 -26.86
C PHE A 419 4.85 -10.04 -28.28
N ASP A 420 5.19 -8.90 -28.89
CA ASP A 420 5.72 -8.84 -30.24
C ASP A 420 7.18 -9.34 -30.15
N ILE A 421 7.36 -10.47 -29.46
CA ILE A 421 8.52 -11.32 -29.43
C ILE A 421 8.80 -11.74 -30.86
N ASP A 422 7.77 -11.90 -31.68
CA ASP A 422 7.93 -12.15 -33.11
C ASP A 422 8.49 -10.92 -33.86
N ALA A 423 8.35 -9.71 -33.32
CA ALA A 423 9.12 -8.54 -33.76
C ALA A 423 10.50 -8.40 -33.09
N ALA A 424 10.90 -9.27 -32.16
CA ALA A 424 12.25 -9.23 -31.59
C ALA A 424 13.37 -9.28 -32.67
N PRO A 425 13.27 -10.10 -33.73
CA PRO A 425 14.22 -10.09 -34.85
C PRO A 425 14.27 -8.74 -35.59
N SER A 426 13.21 -7.93 -35.49
CA SER A 426 13.12 -6.60 -36.11
C SER A 426 13.61 -5.46 -35.21
N LEU A 427 14.05 -5.74 -33.98
CA LEU A 427 14.60 -4.72 -33.11
C LEU A 427 15.92 -4.20 -33.69
N SER A 428 16.11 -2.88 -33.63
CA SER A 428 17.38 -2.29 -34.06
C SER A 428 18.53 -2.75 -33.16
N ARG A 429 19.75 -2.82 -33.70
CA ARG A 429 20.97 -3.16 -32.94
C ARG A 429 21.14 -2.30 -31.69
N ASP A 430 20.74 -1.03 -31.77
CA ASP A 430 20.76 -0.10 -30.63
C ASP A 430 19.87 -0.58 -29.48
N VAL A 431 18.65 -1.05 -29.77
CA VAL A 431 17.73 -1.54 -28.73
C VAL A 431 18.28 -2.79 -28.05
N THR A 432 18.79 -3.75 -28.84
CA THR A 432 19.43 -4.96 -28.31
C THR A 432 20.63 -4.61 -27.43
N TYR A 433 21.44 -3.62 -27.83
CA TYR A 433 22.54 -3.10 -27.03
C TYR A 433 22.05 -2.52 -25.69
N TYR A 434 20.95 -1.77 -25.66
CA TYR A 434 20.43 -1.25 -24.38
C TYR A 434 19.84 -2.35 -23.48
N PHE A 435 19.19 -3.37 -24.05
CA PHE A 435 18.67 -4.50 -23.25
C PHE A 435 19.78 -5.31 -22.57
N SER A 436 20.97 -5.40 -23.16
CA SER A 436 22.11 -6.03 -22.50
C SER A 436 22.66 -5.25 -21.30
N HIS A 437 22.20 -4.03 -21.03
CA HIS A 437 22.57 -3.26 -19.83
C HIS A 437 21.61 -3.47 -18.66
N VAL A 438 20.49 -4.17 -18.88
CA VAL A 438 19.52 -4.46 -17.82
C VAL A 438 20.03 -5.60 -16.96
N ALA A 439 20.19 -5.35 -15.66
CA ALA A 439 20.70 -6.30 -14.67
C ALA A 439 19.58 -7.03 -13.90
N SER A 440 18.39 -6.43 -13.79
CA SER A 440 17.26 -7.00 -13.04
C SER A 440 15.90 -6.69 -13.68
N LEU A 441 14.96 -7.62 -13.55
CA LEU A 441 13.57 -7.43 -13.99
C LEU A 441 12.61 -7.63 -12.81
N ASP A 442 11.63 -6.74 -12.67
CA ASP A 442 10.52 -6.85 -11.73
C ASP A 442 9.20 -6.84 -12.50
N LEU A 443 8.65 -8.03 -12.73
CA LEU A 443 7.52 -8.23 -13.61
C LEU A 443 6.27 -8.52 -12.79
N GLU A 444 5.24 -7.73 -13.01
CA GLU A 444 3.90 -8.05 -12.56
C GLU A 444 3.18 -8.79 -13.68
N VAL A 445 2.85 -10.06 -13.44
CA VAL A 445 2.43 -11.01 -14.47
C VAL A 445 1.14 -11.70 -14.08
N PHE A 446 0.44 -12.22 -15.07
CA PHE A 446 -0.71 -13.10 -14.88
C PHE A 446 -0.35 -14.53 -15.31
N PRO A 447 -1.07 -15.54 -14.78
CA PRO A 447 -0.58 -16.93 -14.80
C PRO A 447 -0.59 -17.65 -16.14
N TYR A 448 -1.37 -17.21 -17.13
CA TYR A 448 -1.62 -17.99 -18.36
C TYR A 448 -0.47 -17.95 -19.40
N ASN A 449 0.67 -17.29 -19.12
CA ASN A 449 1.69 -17.07 -20.16
C ASN A 449 3.15 -17.23 -19.73
N SER A 450 3.46 -18.23 -18.92
CA SER A 450 4.82 -18.43 -18.40
C SER A 450 5.87 -18.63 -19.50
N ALA A 451 5.54 -19.34 -20.59
CA ALA A 451 6.47 -19.61 -21.69
C ALA A 451 6.85 -18.35 -22.48
N GLU A 452 5.90 -17.47 -22.80
CA GLU A 452 6.21 -16.22 -23.50
C GLU A 452 6.99 -15.25 -22.61
N ILE A 453 6.69 -15.20 -21.31
CA ILE A 453 7.47 -14.40 -20.35
C ILE A 453 8.93 -14.86 -20.33
N VAL A 454 9.16 -16.18 -20.33
CA VAL A 454 10.51 -16.74 -20.42
C VAL A 454 11.19 -16.34 -21.75
N ARG A 455 10.52 -16.50 -22.90
CA ARG A 455 11.04 -16.07 -24.21
C ARG A 455 11.38 -14.58 -24.23
N TRP A 456 10.56 -13.75 -23.61
CA TRP A 456 10.75 -12.31 -23.52
C TRP A 456 11.96 -11.94 -22.66
N ILE A 457 12.20 -12.66 -21.56
CA ILE A 457 13.35 -12.43 -20.68
C ILE A 457 14.68 -12.74 -21.39
N ARG A 458 14.70 -13.67 -22.36
CA ARG A 458 15.91 -13.96 -23.16
C ARG A 458 16.44 -12.74 -23.94
N LEU A 459 15.62 -11.70 -24.13
CA LEU A 459 16.07 -10.45 -24.75
C LEU A 459 17.06 -9.67 -23.88
N PHE A 460 17.16 -9.99 -22.58
CA PHE A 460 17.99 -9.30 -21.61
C PHE A 460 19.13 -10.20 -21.14
N SER A 461 20.18 -10.30 -21.96
CA SER A 461 21.31 -11.23 -21.75
C SER A 461 22.08 -11.04 -20.44
N SER A 462 21.99 -9.87 -19.80
CA SER A 462 22.70 -9.56 -18.55
C SER A 462 21.84 -9.73 -17.29
N VAL A 463 20.56 -10.07 -17.42
CA VAL A 463 19.67 -10.22 -16.27
C VAL A 463 20.04 -11.49 -15.52
N GLN A 464 20.44 -11.34 -14.25
CA GLN A 464 20.74 -12.48 -13.38
C GLN A 464 19.63 -12.77 -12.37
N HIS A 465 18.74 -11.78 -12.15
CA HIS A 465 17.65 -11.87 -11.20
C HIS A 465 16.34 -11.35 -11.78
N VAL A 466 15.29 -12.15 -11.61
CA VAL A 466 13.91 -11.81 -11.99
C VAL A 466 13.03 -11.89 -10.75
N SER A 467 12.30 -10.82 -10.47
CA SER A 467 11.20 -10.79 -9.52
C SER A 467 9.90 -10.88 -10.31
N LEU A 468 9.04 -11.83 -9.94
CA LEU A 468 7.71 -12.02 -10.50
C LEU A 468 6.67 -11.81 -9.40
N ASN A 469 5.77 -10.87 -9.64
CA ASN A 469 4.55 -10.74 -8.87
C ASN A 469 3.39 -11.32 -9.69
N VAL A 470 3.04 -12.57 -9.41
CA VAL A 470 2.01 -13.33 -10.13
C VAL A 470 0.65 -12.97 -9.53
N ARG A 471 -0.15 -12.23 -10.31
CA ARG A 471 -1.55 -11.92 -9.99
C ARG A 471 -2.43 -13.11 -10.33
N SER A 472 -2.64 -13.98 -9.35
CA SER A 472 -3.61 -15.08 -9.44
C SER A 472 -4.56 -15.11 -8.24
N LYS A 473 -5.61 -15.93 -8.32
CA LYS A 473 -6.52 -16.14 -7.20
C LYS A 473 -5.71 -16.81 -6.07
N PRO A 474 -5.99 -16.51 -4.78
CA PRO A 474 -5.23 -17.08 -3.66
C PRO A 474 -5.07 -18.61 -3.69
N ALA A 475 -6.09 -19.33 -4.17
CA ALA A 475 -6.06 -20.79 -4.30
C ALA A 475 -5.10 -21.31 -5.39
N ASP A 476 -4.79 -20.48 -6.39
CA ASP A 476 -3.99 -20.85 -7.57
C ASP A 476 -2.54 -20.36 -7.47
N VAL A 477 -2.22 -19.48 -6.50
CA VAL A 477 -0.89 -18.84 -6.37
C VAL A 477 0.26 -19.84 -6.36
N GLU A 478 0.15 -20.93 -5.60
CA GLU A 478 1.21 -21.93 -5.51
C GLU A 478 1.34 -22.76 -6.79
N ALA A 479 0.21 -23.12 -7.41
CA ALA A 479 0.20 -23.84 -8.68
C ALA A 479 0.83 -23.00 -9.80
N ASP A 480 0.46 -21.72 -9.88
CA ASP A 480 0.99 -20.80 -10.88
C ASP A 480 2.48 -20.48 -10.63
N ALA A 481 2.88 -20.31 -9.37
CA ALA A 481 4.30 -20.20 -9.03
C ALA A 481 5.09 -21.43 -9.48
N GLY A 482 4.53 -22.64 -9.29
CA GLY A 482 5.11 -23.89 -9.78
C GLY A 482 5.28 -23.93 -11.30
N ARG A 483 4.29 -23.44 -12.07
CA ARG A 483 4.37 -23.32 -13.54
C ARG A 483 5.49 -22.40 -13.99
N PHE A 484 5.64 -21.25 -13.33
CA PHE A 484 6.76 -20.34 -13.61
C PHE A 484 8.10 -20.99 -13.25
N LEU A 485 8.25 -21.57 -12.06
CA LEU A 485 9.49 -22.26 -11.68
C LEU A 485 9.88 -23.33 -12.69
N LYS A 486 8.92 -24.15 -13.15
CA LYS A 486 9.17 -25.16 -14.19
C LYS A 486 9.65 -24.51 -15.49
N ALA A 487 8.97 -23.48 -15.98
CA ALA A 487 9.35 -22.78 -17.20
C ALA A 487 10.75 -22.14 -17.12
N PHE A 488 11.11 -21.53 -15.97
CA PHE A 488 12.43 -20.93 -15.76
C PHE A 488 13.53 -21.96 -15.50
N SER A 489 13.20 -23.14 -14.97
CA SER A 489 14.17 -24.21 -14.75
C SER A 489 14.70 -24.81 -16.06
N ALA A 490 14.02 -24.62 -17.19
CA ALA A 490 14.54 -24.94 -18.52
C ALA A 490 15.67 -23.98 -18.97
N GLU A 491 15.76 -22.79 -18.36
CA GLU A 491 16.67 -21.70 -18.77
C GLU A 491 17.80 -21.46 -17.75
N LYS A 492 18.37 -22.52 -17.14
CA LYS A 492 19.42 -22.41 -16.12
C LYS A 492 20.67 -21.64 -16.56
N SER A 493 20.90 -21.48 -17.87
CA SER A 493 22.05 -20.75 -18.43
C SER A 493 21.94 -19.23 -18.28
N LEU A 494 20.74 -18.68 -18.12
CA LEU A 494 20.51 -17.23 -18.15
C LEU A 494 20.32 -16.64 -16.75
N LEU A 495 19.67 -17.35 -15.84
CA LEU A 495 19.20 -16.78 -14.57
C LEU A 495 19.80 -17.50 -13.36
N ARG A 496 20.30 -16.72 -12.40
CA ARG A 496 20.83 -17.25 -11.14
C ARG A 496 19.73 -17.47 -10.10
N SER A 497 18.81 -16.51 -9.99
CA SER A 497 17.72 -16.62 -9.01
C SER A 497 16.46 -15.93 -9.48
N ILE A 498 15.33 -16.50 -9.09
CA ILE A 498 14.00 -15.96 -9.34
C ILE A 498 13.28 -15.73 -8.01
N ALA A 499 12.60 -14.61 -7.85
CA ALA A 499 11.69 -14.38 -6.74
C ALA A 499 10.26 -14.42 -7.27
N ILE A 500 9.40 -15.25 -6.69
CA ILE A 500 7.98 -15.33 -7.07
C ILE A 500 7.15 -14.98 -5.86
N ASN A 501 6.36 -13.92 -5.95
CA ASN A 501 5.53 -13.39 -4.85
C ASN A 501 6.33 -13.22 -3.55
N GLY A 502 7.57 -12.71 -3.69
CA GLY A 502 8.50 -12.48 -2.58
C GLY A 502 9.26 -13.72 -2.09
N LYS A 503 8.91 -14.95 -2.53
CA LYS A 503 9.69 -16.16 -2.22
C LYS A 503 10.84 -16.30 -3.20
N ARG A 504 12.08 -16.30 -2.71
CA ARG A 504 13.28 -16.44 -3.54
C ARG A 504 13.61 -17.92 -3.76
N HIS A 505 13.88 -18.27 -5.01
CA HIS A 505 14.28 -19.59 -5.47
C HIS A 505 15.63 -19.47 -6.19
N ASN A 506 16.58 -20.31 -5.80
CA ASN A 506 17.83 -20.50 -6.51
C ASN A 506 17.61 -21.57 -7.58
N LEU A 507 17.80 -21.22 -8.86
CA LEU A 507 17.50 -22.15 -9.96
C LEU A 507 18.51 -23.30 -10.05
N TYR A 508 19.69 -23.17 -9.43
CA TYR A 508 20.69 -24.22 -9.35
C TYR A 508 20.35 -25.32 -8.32
N ASP A 509 19.56 -24.98 -7.30
CA ASP A 509 19.19 -25.93 -6.23
C ASP A 509 17.96 -26.76 -6.62
N LEU A 510 17.27 -26.39 -7.71
CA LEU A 510 16.11 -27.14 -8.19
C LEU A 510 16.56 -28.42 -8.89
N PRO A 511 16.06 -29.59 -8.46
CA PRO A 511 16.39 -30.86 -9.11
C PRO A 511 16.06 -30.74 -10.59
N THR A 512 17.00 -31.12 -11.44
CA THR A 512 16.77 -31.25 -12.88
C THR A 512 15.78 -32.39 -13.04
N GLN A 513 14.48 -32.09 -13.00
CA GLN A 513 13.47 -33.07 -13.37
C GLN A 513 13.69 -33.37 -14.86
N GLU A 514 14.03 -34.61 -15.18
CA GLU A 514 14.13 -35.09 -16.56
C GLU A 514 12.80 -34.75 -17.25
N ALA A 515 12.90 -33.91 -18.29
CA ALA A 515 11.79 -33.21 -18.92
C ALA A 515 10.91 -34.11 -19.79
#